data_AF-A0AA94L608-F1
#
_entry.id   AF-A0AA94L608-F1
#
_cell.length_a   1.000
_cell.length_b   1.000
_cell.length_c   1.000
_cell.angle_alpha   90.00
_cell.angle_beta   90.00
_cell.angle_gamma   90.00
#
_symmetry.space_group_name_H-M   'P 1'
#
loop_
_entity.id
_entity.type
_entity.pdbx_description
1 polymer ?
#
loop_
_entity_poly.entity_id
_entity_poly.type
_entity_poly.pdbx_seq_one_letter_code
_entity_poly.pdbx_strand_id
1 'polypeptide(L)'
;MAQVYDKVIVDVKVKRDSIITAVQNDSNSRFLDVYLKDNGLPINLSGHEVRIYCRKPEDGGEIYNNGVITEAANGRCQFPLTDQTLAKVGYVEAQIIIYYQNVQILQTMEFKIHVVKSLFSKNAVQSSNEYGALVVLYQNLYEAYDLMTNMVQNIGVPGEIAEQLTIDTMWDAWEYLCNYVSEDLTTLLQNAINNNSVDGVVQRLGNTADIGGTATAGTVMGKLNALTDFNWNYQMVQRVKSSAVTTIPAPVASGTQGTANFGIEFDTPVPLDYIKINILSVPSGYSDRSGITGNIRLTYYDNTTQVISLVYSNWNYTYYLYLGAVFGFAYHMYGSSALSGALITASVPNFKTAYIKKVEALNWYHRNAITDPPITGTCNVRVDVYYNEMTKVRG
;
A
#
# COMPACT_ATOMS: atom_id res chain seq x y z
N MET A 1 35.72 -58.24 -41.36
CA MET A 1 36.26 -59.17 -40.36
C MET A 1 36.66 -60.46 -41.06
N ALA A 2 37.71 -61.15 -40.60
CA ALA A 2 38.10 -62.44 -41.16
C ALA A 2 37.11 -63.53 -40.73
N GLN A 3 36.66 -64.36 -41.67
CA GLN A 3 35.76 -65.49 -41.42
C GLN A 3 36.48 -66.79 -41.83
N VAL A 4 36.33 -67.82 -41.03
CA VAL A 4 36.90 -69.16 -41.26
C VAL A 4 35.75 -70.15 -41.35
N TYR A 5 35.81 -71.01 -42.37
CA TYR A 5 34.79 -71.99 -42.70
C TYR A 5 35.37 -73.39 -42.63
N ASP A 6 34.89 -74.18 -41.67
CA ASP A 6 35.25 -75.59 -41.56
C ASP A 6 34.29 -76.42 -42.41
N LYS A 7 34.81 -77.00 -43.49
CA LYS A 7 34.01 -77.77 -44.45
C LYS A 7 33.76 -79.18 -43.94
N VAL A 8 32.49 -79.58 -43.86
CA VAL A 8 32.06 -80.88 -43.35
C VAL A 8 31.00 -81.50 -44.26
N ILE A 9 31.02 -82.83 -44.39
CA ILE A 9 29.98 -83.59 -45.08
C ILE A 9 29.22 -84.39 -44.02
N VAL A 10 27.92 -84.18 -43.89
CA VAL A 10 27.10 -84.89 -42.90
C VAL A 10 26.09 -85.73 -43.65
N ASP A 11 26.23 -87.04 -43.54
CA ASP A 11 25.24 -87.98 -44.04
C ASP A 11 24.21 -88.27 -42.94
N VAL A 12 22.93 -88.22 -43.26
CA VAL A 12 21.85 -88.34 -42.28
C VAL A 12 21.79 -89.74 -41.64
N LYS A 13 22.34 -90.78 -42.30
CA LYS A 13 22.28 -92.18 -41.84
C LYS A 13 23.60 -92.70 -41.25
N VAL A 14 24.71 -92.00 -41.47
CA VAL A 14 26.04 -92.49 -41.10
C VAL A 14 26.60 -91.67 -39.93
N LYS A 15 27.01 -92.36 -38.87
CA LYS A 15 27.71 -91.72 -37.74
C LYS A 15 29.07 -91.19 -38.21
N ARG A 16 29.41 -89.98 -37.77
CA ARG A 16 30.66 -89.31 -38.14
C ARG A 16 31.64 -89.30 -36.97
N ASP A 17 32.86 -89.79 -37.22
CA ASP A 17 33.96 -89.80 -36.24
C ASP A 17 34.92 -88.61 -36.37
N SER A 18 34.82 -87.83 -37.45
CA SER A 18 35.69 -86.66 -37.64
C SER A 18 35.31 -85.53 -36.69
N ILE A 19 36.30 -85.05 -35.95
CA ILE A 19 36.16 -83.97 -34.96
C ILE A 19 36.50 -82.62 -35.62
N ILE A 20 35.53 -81.70 -35.65
CA ILE A 20 35.76 -80.30 -36.04
C ILE A 20 36.39 -79.59 -34.84
N THR A 21 37.47 -78.83 -35.03
CA THR A 21 38.14 -78.13 -33.93
C THR A 21 37.90 -76.63 -34.00
N ALA A 22 37.41 -76.03 -32.91
CA ALA A 22 37.17 -74.60 -32.80
C ALA A 22 37.85 -74.03 -31.54
N VAL A 23 38.28 -72.78 -31.58
CA VAL A 23 38.94 -72.12 -30.45
C VAL A 23 37.88 -71.43 -29.57
N GLN A 24 38.00 -71.60 -28.25
CA GLN A 24 37.11 -70.98 -27.27
C GLN A 24 37.07 -69.44 -27.43
N ASN A 25 35.91 -68.83 -27.19
CA ASN A 25 35.71 -67.36 -27.23
C ASN A 25 35.88 -66.69 -28.60
N ASP A 26 36.08 -67.43 -29.69
CA ASP A 26 35.98 -66.83 -31.02
C ASP A 26 34.56 -66.34 -31.26
N SER A 27 34.42 -65.07 -31.62
CA SER A 27 33.12 -64.43 -31.85
C SER A 27 32.95 -64.04 -33.31
N ASN A 28 31.78 -64.34 -33.88
CA ASN A 28 31.34 -63.93 -35.21
C ASN A 28 32.33 -64.20 -36.37
N SER A 29 33.22 -65.18 -36.20
CA SER A 29 34.32 -65.46 -37.14
C SER A 29 34.41 -66.91 -37.58
N ARG A 30 33.86 -67.87 -36.82
CA ARG A 30 33.86 -69.30 -37.18
C ARG A 30 32.48 -69.77 -37.65
N PHE A 31 32.48 -70.43 -38.80
CA PHE A 31 31.29 -71.02 -39.40
C PHE A 31 31.54 -72.48 -39.74
N LEU A 32 30.52 -73.31 -39.53
CA LEU A 32 30.51 -74.68 -40.00
C LEU A 32 29.84 -74.71 -41.39
N ASP A 33 30.57 -75.13 -42.42
CA ASP A 33 30.09 -75.23 -43.80
C ASP A 33 29.78 -76.70 -44.13
N VAL A 34 28.49 -77.03 -44.15
CA VAL A 34 27.98 -78.41 -44.17
C VAL A 34 27.42 -78.77 -45.54
N TYR A 35 27.72 -79.98 -46.01
CA TYR A 35 27.00 -80.64 -47.10
C TYR A 35 26.15 -81.77 -46.53
N LEU A 36 24.83 -81.62 -46.57
CA LEU A 36 23.86 -82.61 -46.12
C LEU A 36 23.60 -83.65 -47.21
N LYS A 37 23.75 -84.92 -46.86
CA LYS A 37 23.60 -86.05 -47.78
C LYS A 37 22.74 -87.17 -47.20
N ASP A 38 22.12 -87.95 -48.08
CA ASP A 38 21.51 -89.24 -47.77
C ASP A 38 22.19 -90.33 -48.60
N ASN A 39 22.89 -91.26 -47.93
CA ASN A 39 23.67 -92.32 -48.57
C ASN A 39 24.61 -91.80 -49.68
N GLY A 40 25.26 -90.66 -49.42
CA GLY A 40 26.21 -90.03 -50.35
C GLY A 40 25.58 -89.11 -51.41
N LEU A 41 24.25 -89.08 -51.56
CA LEU A 41 23.54 -88.17 -52.46
C LEU A 41 23.16 -86.85 -51.77
N PRO A 42 23.35 -85.68 -52.38
CA PRO A 42 22.94 -84.40 -51.79
C PRO A 42 21.44 -84.31 -51.51
N ILE A 43 21.07 -83.77 -50.35
CA ILE A 43 19.68 -83.47 -50.01
C ILE A 43 19.34 -82.07 -50.53
N ASN A 44 18.30 -81.93 -51.36
CA ASN A 44 17.88 -80.61 -51.85
C ASN A 44 17.15 -79.83 -50.73
N LEU A 45 17.68 -78.66 -50.38
CA LEU A 45 17.17 -77.81 -49.30
C LEU A 45 16.23 -76.68 -49.79
N SER A 46 15.79 -76.71 -51.05
CA SER A 46 14.93 -75.64 -51.60
C SER A 46 13.60 -75.58 -50.85
N GLY A 47 13.25 -74.40 -50.32
CA GLY A 47 12.03 -74.21 -49.51
C GLY A 47 12.12 -74.73 -48.07
N HIS A 48 13.30 -75.15 -47.63
CA HIS A 48 13.53 -75.64 -46.26
C HIS A 48 14.25 -74.61 -45.40
N GLU A 49 14.20 -74.81 -44.09
CA GLU A 49 15.06 -74.13 -43.11
C GLU A 49 15.96 -75.15 -42.44
N VAL A 50 17.15 -74.73 -42.00
CA VAL A 50 18.08 -75.59 -41.29
C VAL A 50 18.51 -74.95 -39.99
N ARG A 51 18.62 -75.76 -38.93
CA ARG A 51 19.10 -75.34 -37.61
C ARG A 51 20.12 -76.34 -37.11
N ILE A 52 21.09 -75.85 -36.35
CA ILE A 52 22.01 -76.71 -35.60
C ILE A 52 21.63 -76.65 -34.13
N TYR A 53 21.50 -77.83 -33.55
CA TYR A 53 21.32 -78.02 -32.12
C TYR A 53 22.63 -78.51 -31.53
N CYS A 54 23.08 -77.88 -30.45
CA CYS A 54 24.34 -78.17 -29.79
C CYS A 54 24.12 -78.37 -28.30
N ARG A 55 24.68 -79.44 -27.74
CA ARG A 55 24.74 -79.70 -26.30
C ARG A 55 26.18 -79.55 -25.83
N LYS A 56 26.40 -78.63 -24.88
CA LYS A 56 27.73 -78.36 -24.32
C LYS A 56 28.20 -79.51 -23.42
N PRO A 57 29.53 -79.72 -23.29
CA PRO A 57 30.07 -80.71 -22.37
C PRO A 57 29.72 -80.39 -20.91
N GLU A 58 29.67 -81.43 -20.06
CA GLU A 58 29.52 -81.33 -18.61
C GLU A 58 28.34 -80.42 -18.20
N ASP A 59 27.13 -80.78 -18.65
CA ASP A 59 25.86 -80.09 -18.34
C ASP A 59 25.86 -78.57 -18.61
N GLY A 60 26.69 -78.12 -19.55
CA GLY A 60 26.87 -76.70 -19.84
C GLY A 60 25.66 -76.00 -20.47
N GLY A 61 24.59 -76.73 -20.78
CA GLY A 61 23.36 -76.25 -21.44
C GLY A 61 23.32 -76.50 -22.95
N GLU A 62 22.18 -76.15 -23.55
CA GLU A 62 21.83 -76.44 -24.94
C GLU A 62 21.69 -75.16 -25.76
N ILE A 63 21.99 -75.24 -27.06
CA ILE A 63 22.03 -74.09 -27.97
C ILE A 63 21.35 -74.45 -29.28
N TYR A 64 20.53 -73.53 -29.78
CA TYR A 64 19.89 -73.61 -31.09
C TYR A 64 20.32 -72.42 -31.93
N ASN A 65 21.02 -72.67 -33.03
CA ASN A 65 21.41 -71.64 -33.99
C ASN A 65 20.73 -71.90 -35.34
N ASN A 66 20.19 -70.84 -35.94
CA ASN A 66 19.71 -70.89 -37.32
C ASN A 66 20.90 -70.98 -38.29
N GLY A 67 20.76 -71.80 -39.32
CA GLY A 67 21.71 -71.88 -40.42
C GLY A 67 21.24 -71.11 -41.66
N VAL A 68 22.17 -70.85 -42.55
CA VAL A 68 21.94 -70.22 -43.86
C VAL A 68 22.18 -71.25 -44.95
N ILE A 69 21.20 -71.48 -45.82
CA ILE A 69 21.37 -72.36 -46.98
C ILE A 69 22.12 -71.57 -48.05
N THR A 70 23.30 -72.07 -48.43
CA THR A 70 24.18 -71.40 -49.40
C THR A 70 24.12 -72.02 -50.79
N GLU A 71 23.74 -73.30 -50.89
CA GLU A 71 23.56 -73.98 -52.17
C GLU A 71 22.50 -75.09 -52.04
N ALA A 72 21.23 -74.71 -52.22
CA ALA A 72 20.10 -75.58 -51.92
C ALA A 72 20.11 -76.90 -52.70
N ALA A 73 20.42 -76.87 -54.01
CA ALA A 73 20.44 -78.06 -54.87
C ALA A 73 21.53 -79.08 -54.47
N ASN A 74 22.63 -78.61 -53.88
CA ASN A 74 23.76 -79.44 -53.45
C ASN A 74 23.77 -79.70 -51.94
N GLY A 75 22.68 -79.37 -51.24
CA GLY A 75 22.54 -79.60 -49.80
C GLY A 75 23.52 -78.83 -48.93
N ARG A 76 24.06 -77.69 -49.43
CA ARG A 76 25.06 -76.91 -48.70
C ARG A 76 24.40 -75.86 -47.81
N CYS A 77 24.79 -75.84 -46.54
CA CYS A 77 24.34 -74.84 -45.58
C CYS A 77 25.43 -74.51 -44.56
N GLN A 78 25.31 -73.34 -43.93
CA GLN A 78 26.30 -72.79 -43.02
C GLN A 78 25.68 -72.47 -41.67
N PHE A 79 26.39 -72.80 -40.59
CA PHE A 79 25.97 -72.51 -39.23
C PHE A 79 27.01 -71.66 -38.51
N PRO A 80 26.62 -70.57 -37.84
CA PRO A 80 27.55 -69.83 -36.98
C PRO A 80 27.88 -70.66 -35.74
N LEU A 81 29.17 -70.79 -35.43
CA LEU A 81 29.63 -71.26 -34.13
C LEU A 81 29.66 -70.04 -33.20
N THR A 82 28.58 -69.84 -32.45
CA THR A 82 28.40 -68.63 -31.62
C THR A 82 29.30 -68.66 -30.39
N ASP A 83 29.48 -67.50 -29.76
CA ASP A 83 30.19 -67.34 -28.48
C ASP A 83 29.69 -68.33 -27.43
N GLN A 84 28.38 -68.60 -27.43
CA GLN A 84 27.77 -69.58 -26.53
C GLN A 84 28.16 -71.01 -26.88
N THR A 85 28.22 -71.37 -28.18
CA THR A 85 28.67 -72.69 -28.64
C THR A 85 30.11 -72.94 -28.26
N LEU A 86 30.94 -71.90 -28.30
CA LEU A 86 32.38 -71.95 -28.01
C LEU A 86 32.73 -71.51 -26.58
N ALA A 87 31.75 -71.41 -25.68
CA ALA A 87 31.96 -70.87 -24.33
C ALA A 87 32.72 -71.83 -23.41
N LYS A 88 32.52 -73.15 -23.56
CA LYS A 88 33.08 -74.19 -22.68
C LYS A 88 34.01 -75.11 -23.46
N VAL A 89 35.21 -75.31 -22.92
CA VAL A 89 36.23 -76.22 -23.49
C VAL A 89 35.73 -77.66 -23.39
N GLY A 90 35.94 -78.45 -24.44
CA GLY A 90 35.55 -79.87 -24.50
C GLY A 90 34.75 -80.21 -25.76
N TYR A 91 34.11 -81.38 -25.75
CA TYR A 91 33.33 -81.87 -26.89
C TYR A 91 31.89 -81.38 -26.81
N VAL A 92 31.50 -80.53 -27.75
CA VAL A 92 30.11 -80.14 -28.00
C VAL A 92 29.49 -81.17 -28.94
N GLU A 93 28.38 -81.76 -28.52
CA GLU A 93 27.60 -82.69 -29.33
C GLU A 93 26.62 -81.90 -30.19
N ALA A 94 26.59 -82.14 -31.48
CA ALA A 94 25.81 -81.37 -32.44
C ALA A 94 24.98 -82.26 -33.36
N GLN A 95 23.79 -81.77 -33.72
CA GLN A 95 22.90 -82.34 -34.72
C GLN A 95 22.30 -81.23 -35.58
N ILE A 96 22.06 -81.54 -36.85
CA ILE A 96 21.40 -80.61 -37.77
C ILE A 96 19.97 -81.07 -37.98
N ILE A 97 19.06 -80.11 -37.92
CA ILE A 97 17.62 -80.30 -38.04
C ILE A 97 17.14 -79.53 -39.27
N ILE A 98 16.39 -80.20 -40.13
CA ILE A 98 15.76 -79.62 -41.31
C ILE A 98 14.27 -79.41 -41.01
N TYR A 99 13.76 -78.24 -41.37
CA TYR A 99 12.36 -77.85 -41.25
C TYR A 99 11.76 -77.56 -42.63
N TYR A 100 10.48 -77.84 -42.80
CA TYR A 100 9.67 -77.40 -43.93
C TYR A 100 8.38 -76.79 -43.38
N GLN A 101 8.06 -75.56 -43.79
CA GLN A 101 6.87 -74.83 -43.31
C GLN A 101 6.73 -74.84 -41.76
N ASN A 102 7.84 -74.59 -41.06
CA ASN A 102 7.95 -74.62 -39.58
C ASN A 102 7.72 -75.98 -38.90
N VAL A 103 7.63 -77.08 -39.66
CA VAL A 103 7.58 -78.44 -39.11
C VAL A 103 8.94 -79.10 -39.22
N GLN A 104 9.44 -79.69 -38.14
CA GLN A 104 10.66 -80.49 -38.17
C GLN A 104 10.43 -81.74 -39.01
N ILE A 105 11.25 -81.94 -40.05
CA ILE A 105 11.08 -83.07 -40.99
C ILE A 105 12.21 -84.09 -40.93
N LEU A 106 13.43 -83.69 -40.56
CA LEU A 106 14.59 -84.57 -40.54
C LEU A 106 15.66 -84.08 -39.56
N GLN A 107 16.37 -85.02 -38.94
CA GLN A 107 17.51 -84.75 -38.06
C GLN A 107 18.67 -85.68 -38.43
N THR A 108 19.89 -85.15 -38.38
CA THR A 108 21.11 -85.95 -38.64
C THR A 108 21.49 -86.81 -37.44
N MET A 109 22.33 -87.82 -37.66
CA MET A 109 23.11 -88.43 -36.59
C MET A 109 23.96 -87.38 -35.86
N GLU A 110 24.26 -87.63 -34.59
CA GLU A 110 25.12 -86.78 -33.78
C GLU A 110 26.57 -86.77 -34.29
N PHE A 111 27.22 -85.61 -34.20
CA PHE A 111 28.65 -85.43 -34.43
C PHE A 111 29.25 -84.48 -33.39
N LYS A 112 30.57 -84.43 -33.30
CA LYS A 112 31.27 -83.69 -32.24
C LYS A 112 32.08 -82.51 -32.79
N ILE A 113 31.99 -81.38 -32.08
CA ILE A 113 32.83 -80.20 -32.26
C ILE A 113 33.71 -80.09 -31.01
N HIS A 114 35.02 -80.15 -31.17
CA HIS A 114 36.00 -80.01 -30.09
C HIS A 114 36.39 -78.55 -29.92
N VAL A 115 35.96 -77.97 -28.81
CA VAL A 115 36.32 -76.61 -28.42
C VAL A 115 37.62 -76.68 -27.63
N VAL A 116 38.70 -76.16 -28.21
CA VAL A 116 40.01 -76.06 -27.56
C VAL A 116 40.14 -74.74 -26.81
N LYS A 117 40.82 -74.77 -25.66
CA LYS A 117 41.04 -73.59 -24.82
C LYS A 117 41.77 -72.50 -25.61
N SER A 118 41.26 -71.28 -25.55
CA SER A 118 41.98 -70.13 -26.10
C SER A 118 43.16 -69.76 -25.21
N LEU A 119 44.31 -69.46 -25.83
CA LEU A 119 45.44 -68.83 -25.15
C LEU A 119 45.11 -67.38 -24.77
N PHE A 120 44.18 -66.76 -25.48
CA PHE A 120 43.66 -65.44 -25.17
C PHE A 120 42.60 -65.57 -24.07
N SER A 121 42.96 -65.11 -22.87
CA SER A 121 42.01 -64.95 -21.77
C SER A 121 41.53 -63.50 -21.78
N LYS A 122 40.21 -63.27 -21.70
CA LYS A 122 39.65 -61.91 -21.49
C LYS A 122 40.16 -61.26 -20.19
N ASN A 123 40.75 -62.05 -19.29
CA ASN A 123 41.39 -61.63 -18.04
C ASN A 123 42.93 -61.61 -18.14
N ALA A 124 43.50 -61.77 -19.35
CA ALA A 124 44.93 -61.59 -19.53
C ALA A 124 45.19 -60.11 -19.34
N VAL A 125 45.90 -59.77 -18.26
CA VAL A 125 46.22 -58.39 -17.90
C VAL A 125 46.77 -57.69 -19.14
N GLN A 126 46.01 -56.71 -19.64
CA GLN A 126 46.38 -55.87 -20.75
C GLN A 126 47.41 -54.85 -20.22
N SER A 127 48.65 -55.28 -19.97
CA SER A 127 49.71 -54.48 -19.33
C SER A 127 50.27 -53.33 -20.18
N SER A 128 49.46 -52.63 -20.98
CA SER A 128 49.95 -51.55 -21.85
C SER A 128 49.14 -50.25 -21.82
N ASN A 129 47.96 -50.19 -21.17
CA ASN A 129 47.16 -48.95 -21.16
C ASN A 129 46.73 -48.43 -19.77
N GLU A 130 46.89 -49.20 -18.70
CA GLU A 130 46.52 -48.76 -17.34
C GLU A 130 47.41 -47.62 -16.83
N TYR A 131 48.71 -47.64 -17.16
CA TYR A 131 49.61 -46.52 -16.84
C TYR A 131 49.20 -45.24 -17.56
N GLY A 132 48.84 -45.31 -18.85
CA GLY A 132 48.35 -44.16 -19.61
C GLY A 132 47.03 -43.62 -19.07
N ALA A 133 46.10 -44.51 -18.69
CA ALA A 133 44.84 -44.13 -18.07
C ALA A 133 45.05 -43.45 -16.71
N LEU A 134 45.99 -43.93 -15.89
CA LEU A 134 46.34 -43.31 -14.62
C LEU A 134 46.99 -41.94 -14.81
N VAL A 135 47.88 -41.78 -15.80
CA VAL A 135 48.50 -40.47 -16.12
C VAL A 135 47.45 -39.46 -16.57
N VAL A 136 46.51 -39.86 -17.43
CA VAL A 136 45.40 -38.99 -17.87
C VAL A 136 44.48 -38.63 -16.71
N LEU A 137 44.16 -39.58 -15.83
CA LEU A 137 43.38 -39.30 -14.62
C LEU A 137 44.09 -38.29 -13.71
N TYR A 138 45.41 -38.42 -13.57
CA TYR A 138 46.21 -37.50 -12.76
C TYR A 138 46.24 -36.08 -13.35
N GLN A 139 46.31 -35.94 -14.68
CA GLN A 139 46.20 -34.65 -15.37
C GLN A 139 44.82 -34.03 -15.18
N ASN A 140 43.74 -34.81 -15.37
CA ASN A 140 42.37 -34.33 -15.17
C ASN A 140 42.13 -33.85 -13.73
N LEU A 141 42.73 -34.51 -12.73
CA LEU A 141 42.65 -34.08 -11.34
C LEU A 141 43.38 -32.75 -11.10
N TYR A 142 44.54 -32.53 -11.74
CA TYR A 142 45.24 -31.25 -11.66
C TYR A 142 44.45 -30.12 -12.34
N GLU A 143 43.87 -30.37 -13.51
CA GLU A 143 43.01 -29.38 -14.19
C GLU A 143 41.77 -29.04 -13.37
N ALA A 144 41.13 -30.04 -12.76
CA ALA A 144 40.01 -29.82 -11.85
C ALA A 144 40.42 -29.02 -10.61
N TYR A 145 41.60 -29.28 -10.04
CA TYR A 145 42.14 -28.54 -8.92
C TYR A 145 42.44 -27.07 -9.26
N ASP A 146 43.04 -26.82 -10.42
CA ASP A 146 43.31 -25.45 -10.90
C ASP A 146 42.01 -24.69 -11.19
N LEU A 147 41.02 -25.36 -11.77
CA LEU A 147 39.68 -24.80 -11.96
C LEU A 147 39.03 -24.44 -10.61
N MET A 148 39.07 -25.34 -9.62
CA MET A 148 38.56 -25.06 -8.28
C MET A 148 39.30 -23.89 -7.61
N THR A 149 40.61 -23.79 -7.81
CA THR A 149 41.43 -22.68 -7.29
C THR A 149 41.04 -21.35 -7.95
N ASN A 150 40.86 -21.34 -9.27
CA ASN A 150 40.36 -20.18 -10.01
C ASN A 150 38.93 -19.79 -9.61
N MET A 151 38.05 -20.77 -9.33
CA MET A 151 36.72 -20.48 -8.78
C MET A 151 36.83 -19.79 -7.42
N VAL A 152 37.68 -20.28 -6.51
CA VAL A 152 37.91 -19.65 -5.20
C VAL A 152 38.51 -18.24 -5.34
N GLN A 153 39.44 -18.01 -6.28
CA GLN A 153 39.99 -16.67 -6.52
C GLN A 153 38.99 -15.69 -7.14
N ASN A 154 38.15 -16.15 -8.08
CA ASN A 154 37.19 -15.28 -8.77
C ASN A 154 35.91 -15.01 -7.96
N ILE A 155 35.51 -15.95 -7.11
CA ILE A 155 34.32 -15.84 -6.24
C ILE A 155 34.71 -15.21 -4.88
N GLY A 156 35.96 -15.36 -4.47
CA GLY A 156 36.50 -14.81 -3.23
C GLY A 156 36.16 -15.65 -2.00
N VAL A 157 36.89 -15.41 -0.92
CA VAL A 157 36.53 -15.84 0.43
C VAL A 157 35.70 -14.69 1.04
N PRO A 158 34.64 -14.97 1.83
CA PRO A 158 33.91 -13.92 2.54
C PRO A 158 34.87 -12.98 3.28
N GLY A 159 34.79 -11.68 3.00
CA GLY A 159 35.55 -10.66 3.72
C GLY A 159 34.86 -10.24 5.02
N GLU A 160 35.49 -9.37 5.82
CA GLU A 160 34.96 -8.93 7.14
C GLU A 160 33.50 -8.44 7.12
N ILE A 161 33.06 -7.78 6.04
CA ILE A 161 31.68 -7.30 5.90
C ILE A 161 30.70 -8.47 5.77
N ALA A 162 31.06 -9.53 5.04
CA ALA A 162 30.23 -10.70 4.87
C ALA A 162 30.10 -11.48 6.20
N GLU A 163 31.16 -11.54 7.02
CA GLU A 163 31.10 -12.11 8.36
C GLU A 163 30.12 -11.35 9.28
N GLN A 164 30.12 -10.02 9.24
CA GLN A 164 29.19 -9.21 10.04
C GLN A 164 27.72 -9.43 9.65
N LEU A 165 27.48 -9.75 8.38
CA LEU A 165 26.16 -10.03 7.83
C LEU A 165 25.81 -11.53 7.85
N THR A 166 26.67 -12.38 8.44
CA THR A 166 26.51 -13.85 8.48
C THR A 166 26.30 -14.48 7.09
N ILE A 167 27.05 -13.99 6.10
CA ILE A 167 27.03 -14.48 4.72
C ILE A 167 28.21 -15.44 4.54
N ASP A 168 27.92 -16.74 4.58
CA ASP A 168 28.94 -17.80 4.51
C ASP A 168 29.25 -18.21 3.06
N THR A 169 28.27 -18.07 2.15
CA THR A 169 28.41 -18.44 0.74
C THR A 169 27.91 -17.36 -0.22
N MET A 170 28.33 -17.47 -1.48
CA MET A 170 27.85 -16.59 -2.55
C MET A 170 26.33 -16.69 -2.76
N TRP A 171 25.73 -17.86 -2.51
CA TRP A 171 24.28 -18.03 -2.60
C TRP A 171 23.56 -17.30 -1.47
N ASP A 172 24.12 -17.31 -0.25
CA ASP A 172 23.60 -16.51 0.87
C ASP A 172 23.69 -15.01 0.56
N ALA A 173 24.75 -14.57 -0.13
CA ALA A 173 24.91 -13.19 -0.57
C ALA A 173 23.83 -12.77 -1.59
N TRP A 174 23.53 -13.65 -2.55
CA TRP A 174 22.49 -13.41 -3.55
C TRP A 174 21.10 -13.43 -2.93
N GLU A 175 20.85 -14.33 -1.99
CA GLU A 175 19.59 -14.38 -1.24
C GLU A 175 19.40 -13.14 -0.36
N TYR A 176 20.46 -12.69 0.32
CA TYR A 176 20.46 -11.43 1.07
C TYR A 176 20.15 -10.23 0.16
N LEU A 177 20.78 -10.14 -1.01
CA LEU A 177 20.50 -9.09 -2.00
C LEU A 177 19.05 -9.13 -2.50
N CYS A 178 18.53 -10.31 -2.80
CA CYS A 178 17.14 -10.49 -3.21
C CYS A 178 16.18 -9.99 -2.13
N ASN A 179 16.36 -10.39 -0.87
CA ASN A 179 15.52 -9.98 0.26
C ASN A 179 15.60 -8.46 0.51
N TYR A 180 16.81 -7.89 0.48
CA TYR A 180 17.01 -6.44 0.66
C TYR A 180 16.29 -5.61 -0.41
N VAL A 181 16.34 -6.06 -1.67
CA VAL A 181 15.67 -5.38 -2.78
C VAL A 181 14.15 -5.57 -2.72
N SER A 182 13.64 -6.75 -2.35
CA SER A 182 12.20 -7.02 -2.35
C SER A 182 11.46 -6.39 -1.17
N GLU A 183 12.03 -6.42 0.02
CA GLU A 183 11.33 -6.03 1.26
C GLU A 183 11.79 -4.67 1.80
N ASP A 184 13.09 -4.51 2.02
CA ASP A 184 13.63 -3.32 2.71
C ASP A 184 13.58 -2.08 1.82
N LEU A 185 14.03 -2.20 0.56
CA LEU A 185 14.03 -1.07 -0.37
C LEU A 185 12.61 -0.60 -0.69
N THR A 186 11.67 -1.53 -0.88
CA THR A 186 10.24 -1.23 -1.08
C THR A 186 9.67 -0.49 0.13
N THR A 187 9.98 -0.94 1.34
CA THR A 187 9.53 -0.30 2.58
C THR A 187 10.12 1.11 2.73
N LEU A 188 11.41 1.29 2.45
CA LEU A 188 12.09 2.58 2.50
C LEU A 188 11.52 3.56 1.46
N LEU A 189 11.26 3.10 0.25
CA LEU A 189 10.59 3.88 -0.80
C LEU A 189 9.18 4.29 -0.39
N GLN A 190 8.40 3.37 0.17
CA GLN A 190 7.06 3.68 0.66
C GLN A 190 7.10 4.70 1.80
N ASN A 191 8.04 4.55 2.74
CA ASN A 191 8.24 5.51 3.83
C ASN A 191 8.67 6.88 3.30
N ALA A 192 9.58 6.93 2.31
CA ALA A 192 10.01 8.18 1.68
C ALA A 192 8.86 8.86 0.91
N ILE A 193 8.03 8.09 0.21
CA ILE A 193 6.82 8.59 -0.46
C ILE A 193 5.83 9.13 0.57
N ASN A 194 5.58 8.39 1.66
CA ASN A 194 4.66 8.81 2.71
C ASN A 194 5.15 10.06 3.44
N ASN A 195 6.46 10.16 3.71
CA ASN A 195 7.05 11.31 4.39
C ASN A 195 7.16 12.55 3.50
N ASN A 196 7.32 12.38 2.18
CA ASN A 196 7.24 13.48 1.21
C ASN A 196 5.80 13.75 0.75
N SER A 197 4.85 12.88 1.08
CA SER A 197 3.47 13.04 0.68
C SER A 197 2.90 14.27 1.38
N VAL A 198 2.37 15.16 0.55
CA VAL A 198 1.62 16.34 0.98
C VAL A 198 0.31 15.91 1.67
N ASP A 199 0.00 14.61 1.77
CA ASP A 199 -1.19 14.06 2.41
C ASP A 199 -1.41 14.58 3.83
N GLY A 200 -0.36 14.69 4.65
CA GLY A 200 -0.49 15.27 5.99
C GLY A 200 -0.88 16.74 5.97
N VAL A 201 -0.56 17.47 4.91
CA VAL A 201 -0.99 18.87 4.69
C VAL A 201 -2.39 18.91 4.10
N VAL A 202 -2.72 18.05 3.13
CA VAL A 202 -4.05 17.94 2.52
C VAL A 202 -5.10 17.53 3.56
N GLN A 203 -4.78 16.58 4.44
CA GLN A 203 -5.65 16.18 5.56
C GLN A 203 -5.86 17.32 6.57
N ARG A 204 -4.86 18.18 6.79
CA ARG A 204 -4.98 19.34 7.68
C ARG A 204 -5.77 20.47 7.03
N LEU A 205 -5.58 20.71 5.73
CA LEU A 205 -6.33 21.71 4.97
C LEU A 205 -7.81 21.30 4.83
N GLY A 206 -8.07 20.05 4.48
CA GLY A 206 -9.42 19.50 4.31
C GLY A 206 -10.05 19.78 2.95
N ASN A 207 -11.23 19.23 2.72
CA ASN A 207 -12.01 19.47 1.51
C ASN A 207 -12.93 20.68 1.69
N THR A 208 -13.40 21.25 0.57
CA THR A 208 -14.33 22.39 0.58
C THR A 208 -15.67 22.08 1.27
N ALA A 209 -16.06 20.81 1.33
CA ALA A 209 -17.28 20.35 1.98
C ALA A 209 -17.13 20.03 3.48
N ASP A 210 -15.92 20.15 4.05
CA ASP A 210 -15.69 19.82 5.46
C ASP A 210 -16.47 20.79 6.36
N ILE A 211 -17.11 20.24 7.40
CA ILE A 211 -17.90 20.99 8.39
C ILE A 211 -17.51 20.57 9.81
N GLY A 212 -17.83 21.40 10.81
CA GLY A 212 -17.66 21.05 12.23
C GLY A 212 -16.29 21.36 12.84
N GLY A 213 -15.50 22.25 12.22
CA GLY A 213 -14.25 22.73 12.81
C GLY A 213 -14.50 23.60 14.05
N THR A 214 -13.70 23.39 15.10
CA THR A 214 -13.68 24.21 16.33
C THR A 214 -12.33 24.93 16.46
N ALA A 215 -12.16 25.77 17.49
CA ALA A 215 -10.87 26.41 17.74
C ALA A 215 -9.72 25.37 17.87
N THR A 216 -10.00 24.21 18.44
CA THR A 216 -9.00 23.18 18.77
C THR A 216 -9.08 21.90 17.94
N ALA A 217 -10.16 21.67 17.17
CA ALA A 217 -10.37 20.45 16.40
C ALA A 217 -10.86 20.71 14.96
N GLY A 218 -10.63 19.77 14.05
CA GLY A 218 -11.08 19.81 12.66
C GLY A 218 -10.08 20.41 11.66
N THR A 219 -10.36 20.22 10.36
CA THR A 219 -9.55 20.73 9.24
C THR A 219 -9.66 22.25 9.12
N VAL A 220 -8.71 22.88 8.43
CA VAL A 220 -8.73 24.34 8.20
C VAL A 220 -9.99 24.75 7.45
N MET A 221 -10.41 24.01 6.42
CA MET A 221 -11.66 24.28 5.70
C MET A 221 -12.89 24.08 6.58
N GLY A 222 -12.92 23.05 7.44
CA GLY A 222 -14.00 22.87 8.40
C GLY A 222 -14.16 24.03 9.37
N LYS A 223 -13.04 24.63 9.80
CA LYS A 223 -13.05 25.84 10.65
C LYS A 223 -13.48 27.09 9.88
N LEU A 224 -13.04 27.23 8.63
CA LEU A 224 -13.40 28.37 7.79
C LEU A 224 -14.89 28.37 7.46
N ASN A 225 -15.44 27.22 7.08
CA ASN A 225 -16.87 27.05 6.79
C ASN A 225 -17.73 27.39 8.03
N ALA A 226 -17.30 26.97 9.22
CA ALA A 226 -17.98 27.33 10.46
C ALA A 226 -17.99 28.86 10.72
N LEU A 227 -16.90 29.56 10.40
CA LEU A 227 -16.82 31.02 10.52
C LEU A 227 -17.70 31.74 9.49
N THR A 228 -17.75 31.26 8.24
CA THR A 228 -18.61 31.84 7.21
C THR A 228 -20.09 31.65 7.54
N ASP A 229 -20.47 30.48 8.06
CA ASP A 229 -21.85 30.21 8.51
C ASP A 229 -22.27 31.12 9.66
N PHE A 230 -21.36 31.40 10.60
CA PHE A 230 -21.62 32.36 11.67
C PHE A 230 -21.90 33.76 11.12
N ASN A 231 -21.05 34.24 10.20
CA ASN A 231 -21.18 35.59 9.65
C ASN A 231 -22.43 35.77 8.78
N TRP A 232 -22.93 34.71 8.14
CA TRP A 232 -24.13 34.78 7.31
C TRP A 232 -25.43 34.66 8.09
N ASN A 233 -25.42 33.97 9.23
CA ASN A 233 -26.64 33.68 10.00
C ASN A 233 -26.84 34.53 11.25
N TYR A 234 -25.83 35.29 11.70
CA TYR A 234 -25.93 36.17 12.86
C TYR A 234 -25.76 37.64 12.46
N GLN A 235 -26.56 38.54 13.03
CA GLN A 235 -26.40 39.99 12.89
C GLN A 235 -26.52 40.67 14.26
N MET A 236 -25.89 41.84 14.38
CA MET A 236 -26.08 42.74 15.52
C MET A 236 -27.44 43.42 15.40
N VAL A 237 -28.29 43.22 16.40
CA VAL A 237 -29.60 43.85 16.49
C VAL A 237 -29.64 44.75 17.72
N GLN A 238 -30.16 45.97 17.56
CA GLN A 238 -30.41 46.90 18.66
C GLN A 238 -31.70 46.54 19.39
N ARG A 239 -31.64 46.47 20.72
CA ARG A 239 -32.82 46.24 21.57
C ARG A 239 -32.89 47.24 22.73
N VAL A 240 -34.13 47.57 23.11
CA VAL A 240 -34.41 48.34 24.33
C VAL A 240 -34.27 47.40 25.52
N LYS A 241 -33.38 47.74 26.46
CA LYS A 241 -33.23 46.99 27.72
C LYS A 241 -34.34 47.35 28.70
N SER A 242 -34.59 48.65 28.85
CA SER A 242 -35.57 49.19 29.78
C SER A 242 -35.95 50.62 29.39
N SER A 243 -37.12 51.05 29.85
CA SER A 243 -37.71 52.35 29.59
C SER A 243 -38.29 52.90 30.88
N ALA A 244 -38.06 54.19 31.15
CA ALA A 244 -38.75 54.92 32.22
C ALA A 244 -39.41 56.15 31.63
N VAL A 245 -40.63 56.43 32.09
CA VAL A 245 -41.42 57.61 31.69
C VAL A 245 -41.78 58.40 32.94
N THR A 246 -41.66 59.71 32.88
CA THR A 246 -42.15 60.60 33.93
C THR A 246 -42.96 61.76 33.35
N THR A 247 -43.76 62.38 34.19
CA THR A 247 -44.52 63.60 33.89
C THR A 247 -44.01 64.74 34.75
N ILE A 248 -43.57 65.82 34.10
CA ILE A 248 -43.10 67.04 34.74
C ILE A 248 -44.26 68.05 34.74
N PRO A 249 -44.73 68.53 35.90
CA PRO A 249 -45.77 69.55 35.95
C PRO A 249 -45.21 70.94 35.56
N ALA A 250 -45.99 71.74 34.82
CA ALA A 250 -45.61 73.12 34.53
C ALA A 250 -45.56 73.97 35.81
N PRO A 251 -44.60 74.88 35.94
CA PRO A 251 -44.52 75.77 37.09
C PRO A 251 -45.68 76.76 37.09
N VAL A 252 -46.33 76.91 38.25
CA VAL A 252 -47.50 77.77 38.45
C VAL A 252 -47.19 79.28 38.41
N ALA A 253 -45.92 79.68 38.38
CA ALA A 253 -45.46 81.08 38.32
C ALA A 253 -44.18 81.25 37.50
N SER A 254 -43.98 82.43 36.89
CA SER A 254 -42.78 82.79 36.13
C SER A 254 -41.52 82.73 37.01
N GLY A 255 -40.47 82.05 36.55
CA GLY A 255 -39.22 81.87 37.30
C GLY A 255 -39.19 80.69 38.28
N THR A 256 -40.31 79.97 38.46
CA THR A 256 -40.38 78.76 39.28
C THR A 256 -40.12 77.50 38.45
N GLN A 257 -39.67 76.41 39.08
CA GLN A 257 -39.36 75.13 38.43
C GLN A 257 -40.31 74.03 38.93
N GLY A 258 -40.99 73.33 38.02
CA GLY A 258 -41.63 72.03 38.33
C GLY A 258 -40.59 70.93 38.16
N THR A 259 -40.33 70.11 39.18
CA THR A 259 -39.21 69.14 39.19
C THR A 259 -39.72 67.71 39.23
N ALA A 260 -39.13 66.84 38.39
CA ALA A 260 -39.29 65.39 38.52
C ALA A 260 -37.93 64.68 38.49
N ASN A 261 -37.80 63.63 39.31
CA ASN A 261 -36.69 62.69 39.29
C ASN A 261 -37.23 61.31 38.96
N PHE A 262 -36.55 60.57 38.11
CA PHE A 262 -36.91 59.21 37.74
C PHE A 262 -35.67 58.44 37.33
N GLY A 263 -35.72 57.13 37.25
CA GLY A 263 -34.55 56.35 36.88
C GLY A 263 -34.88 54.91 36.57
N ILE A 264 -33.85 54.23 36.06
CA ILE A 264 -33.85 52.81 35.73
C ILE A 264 -32.69 52.19 36.51
N GLU A 265 -33.01 51.21 37.36
CA GLU A 265 -32.02 50.35 38.01
C GLU A 265 -31.93 49.02 37.25
N PHE A 266 -30.71 48.49 37.18
CA PHE A 266 -30.45 47.21 36.53
C PHE A 266 -29.97 46.20 37.56
N ASP A 267 -30.67 45.06 37.64
CA ASP A 267 -30.31 43.96 38.55
C ASP A 267 -28.99 43.28 38.17
N THR A 268 -28.59 43.36 36.89
CA THR A 268 -27.40 42.70 36.35
C THR A 268 -26.60 43.65 35.45
N PRO A 269 -25.26 43.50 35.40
CA PRO A 269 -24.41 44.34 34.56
C PRO A 269 -24.86 44.36 33.11
N VAL A 270 -25.35 45.51 32.64
CA VAL A 270 -25.74 45.70 31.24
C VAL A 270 -24.69 46.51 30.50
N PRO A 271 -24.11 45.99 29.41
CA PRO A 271 -23.35 46.82 28.48
C PRO A 271 -24.34 47.71 27.73
N LEU A 272 -24.20 49.03 27.88
CA LEU A 272 -25.05 50.01 27.20
C LEU A 272 -24.32 50.60 26.01
N ASP A 273 -25.01 50.71 24.87
CA ASP A 273 -24.46 51.39 23.69
C ASP A 273 -24.84 52.86 23.65
N TYR A 274 -26.13 53.15 23.85
CA TYR A 274 -26.61 54.52 23.91
C TYR A 274 -27.90 54.64 24.74
N ILE A 275 -28.15 55.86 25.21
CA ILE A 275 -29.38 56.25 25.89
C ILE A 275 -30.14 57.19 24.97
N LYS A 276 -31.43 56.89 24.76
CA LYS A 276 -32.34 57.72 23.97
C LYS A 276 -33.29 58.43 24.91
N ILE A 277 -33.43 59.74 24.72
CA ILE A 277 -34.36 60.56 25.50
C ILE A 277 -35.39 61.11 24.53
N ASN A 278 -36.67 60.83 24.78
CA ASN A 278 -37.78 61.34 24.00
C ASN A 278 -38.60 62.30 24.84
N ILE A 279 -38.76 63.54 24.36
CA ILE A 279 -39.77 64.47 24.87
C ILE A 279 -41.06 64.14 24.12
N LEU A 280 -42.00 63.50 24.82
CA LEU A 280 -43.22 62.96 24.23
C LEU A 280 -44.30 64.02 24.02
N SER A 281 -44.30 65.06 24.87
CA SER A 281 -45.24 66.17 24.77
C SER A 281 -44.69 67.41 25.47
N VAL A 282 -44.92 68.58 24.90
CA VAL A 282 -44.65 69.89 25.52
C VAL A 282 -45.96 70.63 25.83
N PRO A 283 -46.06 71.36 26.96
CA PRO A 283 -47.20 72.21 27.29
C PRO A 283 -47.50 73.30 26.24
N SER A 284 -48.76 73.75 26.16
CA SER A 284 -49.16 74.88 25.32
C SER A 284 -48.59 76.20 25.86
N GLY A 285 -47.94 77.00 25.01
CA GLY A 285 -47.37 78.31 25.37
C GLY A 285 -45.84 78.38 25.42
N TYR A 286 -45.12 77.35 24.96
CA TYR A 286 -43.67 77.39 24.78
C TYR A 286 -43.28 78.46 23.73
N SER A 287 -42.36 79.34 24.09
CA SER A 287 -41.70 80.31 23.20
C SER A 287 -40.29 79.82 22.84
N ASP A 288 -39.60 80.50 21.91
CA ASP A 288 -38.19 80.22 21.57
C ASP A 288 -37.23 80.39 22.76
N ARG A 289 -37.67 80.99 23.87
CA ARG A 289 -36.86 81.26 25.07
C ARG A 289 -37.19 80.36 26.27
N SER A 290 -38.11 79.41 26.11
CA SER A 290 -38.57 78.51 27.17
C SER A 290 -38.35 77.04 26.81
N GLY A 291 -37.76 76.27 27.72
CA GLY A 291 -37.32 74.91 27.41
C GLY A 291 -37.27 73.96 28.61
N ILE A 292 -37.04 72.69 28.32
CA ILE A 292 -36.80 71.64 29.32
C ILE A 292 -35.31 71.56 29.59
N THR A 293 -34.94 71.56 30.87
CA THR A 293 -33.57 71.29 31.33
C THR A 293 -33.61 70.11 32.28
N GLY A 294 -32.64 69.22 32.18
CA GLY A 294 -32.56 68.06 33.07
C GLY A 294 -31.17 67.46 33.08
N ASN A 295 -30.82 66.77 34.16
CA ASN A 295 -29.57 66.05 34.27
C ASN A 295 -29.82 64.55 34.16
N ILE A 296 -28.88 63.83 33.60
CA ILE A 296 -28.82 62.37 33.66
C ILE A 296 -27.57 62.00 34.42
N ARG A 297 -27.73 61.31 35.54
CA ARG A 297 -26.65 60.65 36.27
C ARG A 297 -26.58 59.20 35.85
N LEU A 298 -25.39 58.78 35.46
CA LEU A 298 -25.02 57.41 35.20
C LEU A 298 -24.25 56.92 36.42
N THR A 299 -24.66 55.78 36.97
CA THR A 299 -23.95 55.10 38.06
C THR A 299 -23.42 53.78 37.52
N TYR A 300 -22.11 53.60 37.57
CA TYR A 300 -21.42 52.41 37.12
C TYR A 300 -21.40 51.33 38.21
N TYR A 301 -21.03 50.10 37.85
CA TYR A 301 -20.93 49.00 38.82
C TYR A 301 -19.83 49.19 39.88
N ASP A 302 -18.78 49.95 39.56
CA ASP A 302 -17.76 50.37 40.53
C ASP A 302 -18.25 51.52 41.46
N ASN A 303 -19.54 51.90 41.34
CA ASN A 303 -20.21 53.00 42.03
C ASN A 303 -19.65 54.40 41.71
N THR A 304 -18.81 54.54 40.69
CA THR A 304 -18.50 55.87 40.15
C THR A 304 -19.75 56.46 39.48
N THR A 305 -19.85 57.78 39.45
CA THR A 305 -21.00 58.47 38.84
C THR A 305 -20.56 59.54 37.85
N GLN A 306 -21.32 59.67 36.77
CA GLN A 306 -21.14 60.71 35.76
C GLN A 306 -22.47 61.45 35.57
N VAL A 307 -22.44 62.78 35.52
CA VAL A 307 -23.64 63.60 35.29
C VAL A 307 -23.54 64.31 33.96
N ILE A 308 -24.60 64.24 33.18
CA ILE A 308 -24.73 64.82 31.84
C ILE A 308 -25.95 65.73 31.86
N SER A 309 -25.78 67.01 31.51
CA SER A 309 -26.89 67.96 31.50
C SER A 309 -27.44 68.13 30.09
N LEU A 310 -28.76 68.06 29.96
CA LEU A 310 -29.51 68.53 28.81
C LEU A 310 -29.89 69.99 29.07
N VAL A 311 -29.36 70.91 28.27
CA VAL A 311 -29.64 72.35 28.39
C VAL A 311 -30.54 72.77 27.24
N TYR A 312 -31.75 73.24 27.57
CA TYR A 312 -32.71 73.87 26.65
C TYR A 312 -33.23 72.98 25.50
N SER A 313 -34.44 72.45 25.66
CA SER A 313 -35.24 71.91 24.54
C SER A 313 -36.66 72.48 24.53
N ASN A 314 -37.08 73.01 23.39
CA ASN A 314 -38.33 73.75 23.25
C ASN A 314 -39.34 73.05 22.32
N TRP A 315 -39.01 71.84 21.83
CA TRP A 315 -39.81 71.08 20.87
C TRP A 315 -39.80 69.58 21.18
N ASN A 316 -40.70 68.83 20.54
CA ASN A 316 -40.73 67.36 20.60
C ASN A 316 -39.52 66.76 19.85
N TYR A 317 -38.37 66.74 20.52
CA TYR A 317 -37.13 66.16 19.99
C TYR A 317 -36.77 64.84 20.69
N THR A 318 -36.07 64.02 19.91
CA THR A 318 -35.36 62.84 20.37
C THR A 318 -33.88 63.16 20.46
N TYR A 319 -33.28 62.86 21.61
CA TYR A 319 -31.84 62.99 21.84
C TYR A 319 -31.20 61.62 21.99
N TYR A 320 -30.02 61.46 21.41
CA TYR A 320 -29.19 60.26 21.54
C TYR A 320 -27.90 60.60 22.29
N LEU A 321 -27.59 59.81 23.31
CA LEU A 321 -26.33 59.85 24.03
C LEU A 321 -25.56 58.55 23.79
N TYR A 322 -24.56 58.59 22.92
CA TYR A 322 -23.70 57.45 22.63
C TYR A 322 -22.61 57.29 23.69
N LEU A 323 -22.52 56.11 24.29
CA LEU A 323 -21.57 55.76 25.33
C LEU A 323 -20.44 54.91 24.70
N GLY A 324 -19.56 55.50 23.89
CA GLY A 324 -18.47 54.71 23.30
C GLY A 324 -17.61 55.26 22.16
N ALA A 325 -17.64 56.55 21.81
CA ALA A 325 -16.79 57.04 20.72
C ALA A 325 -15.33 57.25 21.17
N VAL A 326 -14.44 56.32 20.80
CA VAL A 326 -12.98 56.52 20.78
C VAL A 326 -12.63 57.35 19.56
N PHE A 327 -12.91 58.65 19.61
CA PHE A 327 -12.18 59.67 18.88
C PHE A 327 -12.18 60.89 19.79
N GLY A 328 -11.01 61.48 20.03
CA GLY A 328 -10.91 62.69 20.85
C GLY A 328 -11.96 63.72 20.43
N PHE A 329 -12.49 64.44 21.43
CA PHE A 329 -13.57 65.43 21.39
C PHE A 329 -14.97 64.92 21.81
N ALA A 330 -15.47 65.53 22.91
CA ALA A 330 -16.84 65.79 23.33
C ALA A 330 -17.93 64.70 23.21
N TYR A 331 -18.74 64.53 24.25
CA TYR A 331 -20.03 63.83 24.16
C TYR A 331 -20.95 64.60 23.20
N HIS A 332 -21.33 63.99 22.06
CA HIS A 332 -22.27 64.60 21.11
C HIS A 332 -23.71 64.18 21.44
N MET A 333 -24.52 65.12 21.92
CA MET A 333 -25.99 64.98 21.87
C MET A 333 -26.47 65.48 20.51
N TYR A 334 -26.83 64.56 19.60
CA TYR A 334 -27.52 64.94 18.38
C TYR A 334 -29.02 65.09 18.66
N GLY A 335 -29.49 66.34 18.63
CA GLY A 335 -30.90 66.62 18.32
C GLY A 335 -31.07 66.69 16.81
N SER A 336 -32.20 66.23 16.27
CA SER A 336 -32.52 66.38 14.85
C SER A 336 -32.93 67.83 14.53
N SER A 337 -31.98 68.77 14.66
CA SER A 337 -31.80 70.02 13.90
C SER A 337 -30.76 70.87 14.64
N ALA A 338 -29.90 71.52 13.86
CA ALA A 338 -28.75 72.27 14.34
C ALA A 338 -29.18 73.40 15.28
N LEU A 339 -28.71 73.38 16.53
CA LEU A 339 -28.37 74.59 17.30
C LEU A 339 -27.55 74.21 18.54
N SER A 340 -26.42 74.91 18.64
CA SER A 340 -25.35 74.83 19.62
C SER A 340 -25.82 75.13 21.04
N GLY A 341 -25.45 74.26 21.99
CA GLY A 341 -25.52 74.53 23.43
C GLY A 341 -24.46 73.69 24.16
N ALA A 342 -23.44 74.36 24.67
CA ALA A 342 -22.21 73.79 25.22
C ALA A 342 -22.42 72.75 26.33
N LEU A 343 -21.57 71.71 26.38
CA LEU A 343 -21.41 70.91 27.59
C LEU A 343 -19.95 70.66 27.95
N ILE A 344 -19.71 70.81 29.25
CA ILE A 344 -18.44 70.97 29.96
C ILE A 344 -17.67 69.65 29.96
N THR A 345 -16.39 69.75 29.63
CA THR A 345 -15.40 68.68 29.63
C THR A 345 -15.15 68.16 31.05
N ALA A 346 -15.40 66.87 31.28
CA ALA A 346 -14.78 66.12 32.37
C ALA A 346 -14.00 64.95 31.76
N SER A 347 -12.68 64.95 31.91
CA SER A 347 -11.82 63.82 31.57
C SER A 347 -12.08 62.68 32.56
N VAL A 348 -12.53 61.52 32.08
CA VAL A 348 -12.71 60.31 32.91
C VAL A 348 -12.00 59.13 32.21
N PRO A 349 -11.33 58.21 32.95
CA PRO A 349 -10.33 57.31 32.39
C PRO A 349 -10.91 56.23 31.47
N ASN A 350 -10.13 55.86 30.44
CA ASN A 350 -10.16 54.65 29.61
C ASN A 350 -11.38 53.71 29.77
N PHE A 351 -12.38 53.91 28.91
CA PHE A 351 -13.53 53.03 28.70
C PHE A 351 -13.10 51.63 28.21
N LYS A 352 -12.93 50.68 29.13
CA LYS A 352 -13.19 49.26 28.81
C LYS A 352 -14.58 48.93 29.33
N THR A 353 -15.56 48.84 28.42
CA THR A 353 -16.90 48.23 28.65
C THR A 353 -17.53 48.59 30.00
N ALA A 354 -17.99 49.83 30.14
CA ALA A 354 -18.55 50.31 31.39
C ALA A 354 -19.99 49.78 31.56
N TYR A 355 -20.15 48.76 32.42
CA TYR A 355 -21.46 48.27 32.81
C TYR A 355 -22.17 49.30 33.69
N ILE A 356 -23.44 49.58 33.37
CA ILE A 356 -24.22 50.60 34.07
C ILE A 356 -25.17 49.94 35.05
N LYS A 357 -25.07 50.34 36.32
CA LYS A 357 -25.90 49.86 37.42
C LYS A 357 -27.20 50.63 37.52
N LYS A 358 -27.16 51.95 37.25
CA LYS A 358 -28.34 52.82 37.34
C LYS A 358 -28.22 54.00 36.38
N VAL A 359 -29.34 54.37 35.76
CA VAL A 359 -29.52 55.62 35.01
C VAL A 359 -30.56 56.45 35.74
N GLU A 360 -30.19 57.62 36.24
CA GLU A 360 -31.07 58.53 36.95
C GLU A 360 -31.26 59.81 36.16
N ALA A 361 -32.49 60.11 35.80
CA ALA A 361 -32.90 61.42 35.35
C ALA A 361 -33.17 62.29 36.59
N LEU A 362 -32.31 63.27 36.83
CA LEU A 362 -32.32 64.16 38.00
C LEU A 362 -32.61 65.59 37.60
N ASN A 363 -33.32 66.31 38.47
CA ASN A 363 -33.60 67.73 38.36
C ASN A 363 -34.16 68.08 36.97
N TRP A 364 -35.14 67.32 36.49
CA TRP A 364 -35.83 67.64 35.24
C TRP A 364 -36.88 68.69 35.50
N TYR A 365 -36.74 69.86 34.89
CA TYR A 365 -37.64 70.98 35.09
C TYR A 365 -37.86 71.85 33.86
N HIS A 366 -38.95 72.61 33.92
CA HIS A 366 -39.23 73.70 33.00
C HIS A 366 -38.39 74.93 33.34
N ARG A 367 -37.74 75.50 32.33
CA ARG A 367 -37.13 76.81 32.42
C ARG A 367 -37.99 77.78 31.62
N ASN A 368 -38.79 78.59 32.31
CA ASN A 368 -39.52 79.70 31.71
C ASN A 368 -38.67 80.96 31.81
N ALA A 369 -38.52 81.72 30.72
CA ALA A 369 -37.85 83.02 30.79
C ALA A 369 -38.65 83.97 31.70
N ILE A 370 -37.96 84.82 32.47
CA ILE A 370 -38.58 85.73 33.46
C ILE A 370 -39.63 86.65 32.79
N THR A 371 -39.50 86.90 31.49
CA THR A 371 -40.34 87.80 30.70
C THR A 371 -41.56 87.15 30.05
N ASP A 372 -41.70 85.82 30.14
CA ASP A 372 -42.71 85.07 29.39
C ASP A 372 -43.94 84.74 30.25
N PRO A 373 -45.15 84.64 29.67
CA PRO A 373 -46.37 84.34 30.41
C PRO A 373 -46.30 82.96 31.11
N PRO A 374 -47.11 82.72 32.17
CA PRO A 374 -47.14 81.44 32.87
C PRO A 374 -47.49 80.29 31.90
N ILE A 375 -46.68 79.23 31.91
CA ILE A 375 -46.91 78.03 31.12
C ILE A 375 -47.88 77.12 31.89
N THR A 376 -48.92 76.59 31.24
CA THR A 376 -49.88 75.66 31.85
C THR A 376 -49.85 74.30 31.13
N GLY A 377 -49.85 73.20 31.90
CA GLY A 377 -49.87 71.83 31.38
C GLY A 377 -48.80 70.90 31.99
N THR A 378 -48.51 69.80 31.32
CA THR A 378 -47.48 68.83 31.73
C THR A 378 -46.59 68.42 30.56
N CYS A 379 -45.34 68.08 30.85
CA CYS A 379 -44.40 67.51 29.88
C CYS A 379 -44.10 66.05 30.21
N ASN A 380 -44.22 65.15 29.24
CA ASN A 380 -43.86 63.75 29.41
C ASN A 380 -42.47 63.49 28.82
N VAL A 381 -41.57 62.92 29.63
CA VAL A 381 -40.21 62.56 29.21
C VAL A 381 -40.04 61.06 29.34
N ARG A 382 -39.54 60.42 28.29
CA ARG A 382 -39.19 59.01 28.25
C ARG A 382 -37.69 58.83 28.05
N VAL A 383 -37.08 58.02 28.89
CA VAL A 383 -35.69 57.59 28.75
C VAL A 383 -35.70 56.10 28.41
N ASP A 384 -35.11 55.77 27.27
CA ASP A 384 -34.93 54.41 26.79
C ASP A 384 -33.45 54.06 26.77
N VAL A 385 -33.12 52.89 27.28
CA VAL A 385 -31.75 52.40 27.34
C VAL A 385 -31.57 51.28 26.33
N TYR A 386 -30.59 51.41 25.44
CA TYR A 386 -30.35 50.47 24.34
C TYR A 386 -29.04 49.69 24.50
N TYR A 387 -29.06 48.46 24.00
CA TYR A 387 -27.90 47.60 23.85
C TYR A 387 -27.97 46.83 22.52
N ASN A 388 -26.80 46.47 22.01
CA ASN A 388 -26.59 45.62 20.86
C ASN A 388 -26.46 44.18 21.35
N GLU A 389 -27.14 43.26 20.69
CA GLU A 389 -26.94 41.82 20.87
C GLU A 389 -26.77 41.13 19.52
N MET A 390 -25.96 40.06 19.50
CA MET A 390 -25.93 39.16 18.36
C MET A 390 -27.15 38.27 18.38
N THR A 391 -27.98 38.37 17.34
CA THR A 391 -29.14 37.50 17.16
C THR A 391 -28.97 36.67 15.90
N LYS A 392 -29.38 35.40 15.94
CA LYS A 392 -29.48 34.56 14.74
C LYS A 392 -30.67 35.04 13.90
N VAL A 393 -30.43 35.42 12.66
CA VAL A 393 -31.41 36.10 11.79
C VAL A 393 -31.94 35.20 10.68
N ARG A 394 -31.25 34.08 10.39
CA ARG A 394 -31.71 33.05 9.45
C ARG A 394 -31.44 31.65 10.01
N GLY A 395 -32.42 30.78 9.81
CA GLY A 395 -32.37 29.34 10.06
C GLY A 395 -32.70 28.59 8.80
#